data_AF-A0A6P3YD68-F1
#
_entry.id   AF-A0A6P3YD68-F1
#
_cell.length_a   1.000
_cell.length_b   1.000
_cell.length_c   1.000
_cell.angle_alpha   90.00
_cell.angle_beta   90.00
_cell.angle_gamma   90.00
#
_symmetry.space_group_name_H-M   'P 1'
#
loop_
_entity.id
_entity.type
_entity.pdbx_description
1 polymer ?
#
loop_
_entity_poly.entity_id
_entity_poly.type
_entity_poly.pdbx_seq_one_letter_code
_entity_poly.pdbx_strand_id
1 'polypeptide(L)'
;IVGVLYAEICATILYYFSNIIAKADIKLLAESDEQEVVREVHEYYADYLAINPHLFSLGINACSEGLTWDPVHLYRTAQGITSVLLSLKKCPYIRYQNSSGMAKRLAEKIREVLSKESNSFEFRQESNPILLIVDRRDDPVTPLLNQWTYQAMVHELLTINNNRVNLSHVKGISKELKEVVLSAEHDDFYTS
;
A
#
# COMPACT_ATOMS: atom_id res chain seq x y z
N ILE A 1 -11.31 -6.38 7.43
CA ILE A 1 -11.80 -7.61 8.11
C ILE A 1 -11.93 -8.69 7.05
N VAL A 2 -10.82 -9.36 6.74
CA VAL A 2 -10.79 -10.57 5.90
C VAL A 2 -10.54 -11.70 6.88
N GLY A 3 -11.59 -12.31 7.44
CA GLY A 3 -11.37 -13.27 8.54
C GLY A 3 -12.54 -14.15 8.97
N VAL A 4 -13.74 -13.98 8.41
CA VAL A 4 -14.94 -14.68 8.93
C VAL A 4 -15.25 -15.99 8.18
N LEU A 5 -14.52 -16.36 7.13
CA LEU A 5 -14.91 -17.48 6.25
C LEU A 5 -14.14 -18.81 6.42
N TYR A 6 -13.25 -18.94 7.41
CA TYR A 6 -12.39 -20.13 7.55
C TYR A 6 -12.56 -20.93 8.87
N ALA A 7 -13.55 -20.58 9.71
CA ALA A 7 -13.69 -21.19 11.03
C ALA A 7 -14.12 -22.66 11.02
N GLU A 8 -14.74 -23.18 9.96
CA GLU A 8 -15.22 -24.58 9.95
C GLU A 8 -14.16 -25.64 9.57
N ILE A 9 -12.94 -25.25 9.20
CA ILE A 9 -11.96 -26.18 8.58
C ILE A 9 -10.72 -26.46 9.45
N CYS A 10 -10.36 -25.57 10.40
CA CYS A 10 -9.08 -25.66 11.11
C CYS A 10 -9.25 -25.78 12.63
N ALA A 11 -8.51 -26.71 13.27
CA ALA A 11 -8.51 -26.91 14.72
C ALA A 11 -7.91 -25.74 15.53
N THR A 12 -7.30 -24.76 14.86
CA THR A 12 -6.60 -23.63 15.47
C THR A 12 -6.43 -22.52 14.42
N ILE A 13 -6.58 -21.26 14.84
CA ILE A 13 -6.54 -20.06 13.98
C ILE A 13 -5.44 -19.09 14.46
N LEU A 14 -4.71 -18.52 13.49
CA LEU A 14 -3.77 -17.41 13.67
C LEU A 14 -4.25 -16.21 12.83
N TYR A 15 -4.47 -15.07 13.45
CA TYR A 15 -4.89 -13.85 12.76
C TYR A 15 -3.71 -12.92 12.49
N TYR A 16 -3.60 -12.49 11.24
CA TYR A 16 -2.61 -11.53 10.79
C TYR A 16 -3.32 -10.32 10.17
N PHE A 17 -3.16 -9.16 10.78
CA PHE A 17 -3.75 -7.89 10.30
C PHE A 17 -2.69 -7.06 9.57
N SER A 18 -3.03 -6.53 8.38
CA SER A 18 -2.10 -5.73 7.57
C SER A 18 -1.81 -4.32 8.13
N ASN A 19 -2.59 -3.91 9.14
CA ASN A 19 -2.59 -2.58 9.70
C ASN A 19 -2.96 -2.61 11.19
N ILE A 20 -2.90 -1.46 11.85
CA ILE A 20 -3.29 -1.30 13.26
C ILE A 20 -4.76 -1.72 13.45
N ILE A 21 -5.00 -2.58 14.45
CA ILE A 21 -6.35 -2.99 14.85
C ILE A 21 -6.82 -2.22 16.08
N ALA A 22 -8.06 -1.72 16.06
CA ALA A 22 -8.60 -1.05 17.22
C ALA A 22 -8.84 -2.04 18.36
N LYS A 23 -8.57 -1.63 19.61
CA LYS A 23 -8.81 -2.46 20.81
C LYS A 23 -10.26 -2.95 20.91
N ALA A 24 -11.22 -2.17 20.41
CA ALA A 24 -12.63 -2.56 20.34
C ALA A 24 -12.85 -3.75 19.40
N ASP A 25 -12.16 -3.79 18.26
CA ASP A 25 -12.26 -4.88 17.30
C ASP A 25 -11.59 -6.15 17.84
N ILE A 26 -10.49 -6.03 18.60
CA ILE A 26 -9.88 -7.16 19.31
C ILE A 26 -10.86 -7.74 20.33
N LYS A 27 -11.56 -6.88 21.08
CA LYS A 27 -12.57 -7.31 22.05
C LYS A 27 -13.72 -8.04 21.37
N LEU A 28 -14.20 -7.52 20.25
CA LEU A 28 -15.24 -8.16 19.45
C LEU A 28 -14.79 -9.52 18.90
N LEU A 29 -13.54 -9.63 18.44
CA LEU A 29 -12.96 -10.89 17.99
C LEU A 29 -12.89 -11.91 19.13
N ALA A 30 -12.47 -11.48 20.33
CA ALA A 30 -12.43 -12.33 21.51
C ALA A 30 -13.82 -12.78 21.97
N GLU A 31 -14.83 -11.91 21.90
CA GLU A 31 -16.22 -12.26 22.23
C GLU A 31 -16.84 -13.22 21.20
N SER A 32 -16.36 -13.20 19.96
CA SER A 32 -16.84 -14.08 18.89
C SER A 32 -16.14 -15.45 18.84
N ASP A 33 -15.07 -15.66 19.61
CA ASP A 33 -14.30 -16.92 19.65
C ASP A 33 -14.92 -17.93 20.63
N GLU A 34 -16.16 -18.36 20.35
CA GLU A 34 -16.90 -19.31 21.21
C GLU A 34 -16.20 -20.68 21.35
N GLN A 35 -15.35 -21.04 20.38
CA GLN A 35 -14.66 -22.33 20.34
C GLN A 35 -13.22 -22.25 20.86
N GLU A 36 -12.76 -21.08 21.32
CA GLU A 36 -11.40 -20.83 21.81
C GLU A 36 -10.31 -21.33 20.84
N VAL A 37 -10.54 -21.17 19.54
CA VAL A 37 -9.64 -21.68 18.49
C VAL A 37 -8.54 -20.67 18.14
N VAL A 38 -8.67 -19.41 18.57
CA VAL A 38 -7.69 -18.37 18.28
C VAL A 38 -6.47 -18.51 19.19
N ARG A 39 -5.29 -18.72 18.58
CA ARG A 39 -4.03 -18.81 19.33
C ARG A 39 -3.30 -17.49 19.42
N GLU A 40 -3.18 -16.81 18.29
CA GLU A 40 -2.37 -15.61 18.19
C GLU A 40 -3.03 -14.60 17.27
N VAL A 41 -2.83 -13.33 17.62
CA VAL A 41 -3.26 -12.18 16.84
C VAL A 41 -2.05 -11.27 16.69
N HIS A 42 -1.62 -11.07 15.45
CA HIS A 42 -0.46 -10.25 15.13
C HIS A 42 -0.81 -9.14 14.15
N GLU A 43 -0.15 -8.00 14.32
CA GLU A 43 -0.13 -6.91 13.35
C GLU A 43 1.13 -7.03 12.49
N TYR A 44 0.96 -7.12 11.18
CA TYR A 44 2.03 -7.08 10.20
C TYR A 44 1.78 -5.93 9.24
N TYR A 45 2.55 -4.85 9.37
CA TYR A 45 2.34 -3.62 8.60
C TYR A 45 2.78 -3.78 7.13
N ALA A 46 1.93 -4.39 6.31
CA ALA A 46 2.16 -4.68 4.90
C ALA A 46 0.93 -4.33 4.04
N ASP A 47 0.29 -3.19 4.34
CA ASP A 47 -0.95 -2.74 3.69
C ASP A 47 -0.70 -1.93 2.40
N TYR A 48 0.28 -2.36 1.62
CA TYR A 48 0.74 -1.73 0.38
C TYR A 48 1.37 -2.77 -0.55
N LEU A 49 1.46 -2.43 -1.84
CA LEU A 49 2.10 -3.26 -2.87
C LEU A 49 3.52 -2.74 -3.08
N ALA A 50 4.52 -3.50 -2.64
CA ALA A 50 5.92 -3.21 -2.94
C ALA A 50 6.21 -3.56 -4.42
N ILE A 51 6.63 -2.56 -5.20
CA ILE A 51 6.96 -2.74 -6.62
C ILE A 51 8.46 -2.93 -6.77
N ASN A 52 9.24 -2.00 -6.21
CA ASN A 52 10.71 -2.01 -6.16
C ASN A 52 11.16 -1.59 -4.74
N PRO A 53 12.44 -1.74 -4.36
CA PRO A 53 12.95 -1.37 -3.02
C PRO A 53 12.64 0.08 -2.58
N HIS A 54 12.40 0.97 -3.53
CA HIS A 54 12.10 2.39 -3.29
C HIS A 54 10.76 2.85 -3.91
N LEU A 55 9.90 1.91 -4.34
CA LEU A 55 8.63 2.20 -4.98
C LEU A 55 7.53 1.28 -4.45
N PHE A 56 6.44 1.88 -3.99
CA PHE A 56 5.24 1.15 -3.59
C PHE A 56 3.99 1.78 -4.23
N SER A 57 2.91 1.01 -4.25
CA SER A 57 1.58 1.46 -4.66
C SER A 57 0.54 1.06 -3.61
N LEU A 58 -0.50 1.88 -3.45
CA LEU A 58 -1.66 1.54 -2.61
C LEU A 58 -2.79 0.88 -3.41
N GLY A 59 -2.64 0.74 -4.73
CA GLY A 59 -3.66 0.15 -5.60
C GLY A 59 -4.97 0.94 -5.66
N ILE A 60 -4.94 2.24 -5.33
CA ILE A 60 -6.13 3.11 -5.30
C ILE A 60 -6.31 3.77 -6.66
N ASN A 61 -7.38 3.41 -7.34
CA ASN A 61 -7.81 4.06 -8.58
C ASN A 61 -8.90 5.08 -8.26
N ALA A 62 -8.88 6.24 -8.96
CA ALA A 62 -9.88 7.30 -8.80
C ALA A 62 -10.11 7.74 -7.34
N CYS A 63 -9.07 8.28 -6.69
CA CYS A 63 -9.10 8.68 -5.28
C CYS A 63 -9.96 9.93 -4.97
N SER A 64 -10.50 10.59 -5.98
CA SER A 64 -11.16 11.89 -5.85
C SER A 64 -12.20 12.14 -6.93
N GLU A 65 -13.22 12.91 -6.57
CA GLU A 65 -14.19 13.49 -7.48
C GLU A 65 -14.07 15.02 -7.41
N GLY A 66 -13.95 15.69 -8.56
CA GLY A 66 -13.94 17.16 -8.62
C GLY A 66 -12.92 17.83 -7.69
N LEU A 67 -11.68 17.30 -7.66
CA LEU A 67 -10.57 17.78 -6.81
C LEU A 67 -10.81 17.64 -5.30
N THR A 68 -11.80 16.85 -4.92
CA THR A 68 -12.13 16.56 -3.52
C THR A 68 -11.90 15.08 -3.27
N TRP A 69 -11.27 14.77 -2.15
CA TRP A 69 -11.10 13.39 -1.71
C TRP A 69 -12.44 12.67 -1.61
N ASP A 70 -12.49 11.47 -2.18
CA ASP A 70 -13.46 10.49 -1.69
C ASP A 70 -13.09 10.14 -0.22
N PRO A 71 -14.04 10.18 0.74
CA PRO A 71 -13.74 9.95 2.15
C PRO A 71 -13.14 8.56 2.44
N VAL A 72 -13.59 7.52 1.72
CA VAL A 72 -13.11 6.16 1.88
C VAL A 72 -11.67 6.06 1.38
N HIS A 73 -11.37 6.64 0.22
CA HIS A 73 -10.03 6.67 -0.34
C HIS A 73 -9.06 7.52 0.47
N LEU A 74 -9.49 8.64 1.06
CA LEU A 74 -8.66 9.42 1.98
C LEU A 74 -8.24 8.58 3.19
N TYR A 75 -9.20 7.89 3.80
CA TYR A 75 -8.93 7.01 4.94
C TYR A 75 -8.00 5.85 4.56
N ARG A 76 -8.30 5.16 3.46
CA ARG A 76 -7.48 4.06 2.92
C ARG A 76 -6.05 4.50 2.60
N THR A 77 -5.89 5.70 2.04
CA THR A 77 -4.58 6.29 1.73
C THR A 77 -3.78 6.56 2.99
N ALA A 78 -4.41 7.17 4.00
CA ALA A 78 -3.77 7.43 5.29
C ALA A 78 -3.34 6.13 5.99
N GLN A 79 -4.18 5.10 5.98
CA GLN A 79 -3.86 3.78 6.51
C GLN A 79 -2.68 3.12 5.79
N GLY A 80 -2.67 3.15 4.46
CA GLY A 80 -1.59 2.58 3.66
C GLY A 80 -0.25 3.27 3.92
N ILE A 81 -0.24 4.61 3.95
CA ILE A 81 0.98 5.37 4.29
C ILE A 81 1.43 5.09 5.73
N THR A 82 0.50 5.00 6.67
CA THR A 82 0.82 4.65 8.07
C THR A 82 1.49 3.28 8.15
N SER A 83 0.95 2.28 7.43
CA SER A 83 1.53 0.94 7.34
C SER A 83 2.95 0.97 6.76
N VAL A 84 3.19 1.76 5.70
CA VAL A 84 4.55 1.98 5.16
C VAL A 84 5.48 2.55 6.22
N LEU A 85 5.08 3.60 6.93
CA LEU A 85 5.91 4.24 7.96
C LEU A 85 6.27 3.28 9.10
N LEU A 86 5.31 2.46 9.55
CA LEU A 86 5.53 1.45 10.58
C LEU A 86 6.46 0.34 10.09
N SER A 87 6.26 -0.15 8.86
CA SER A 87 7.11 -1.18 8.27
C SER A 87 8.58 -0.73 8.14
N LEU A 88 8.80 0.55 7.83
CA LEU A 88 10.12 1.17 7.74
C LEU A 88 10.66 1.65 9.10
N LYS A 89 9.86 1.56 10.17
CA LYS A 89 10.17 2.07 11.51
C LYS A 89 10.59 3.55 11.49
N LYS A 90 9.81 4.40 10.81
CA LYS A 90 10.07 5.84 10.67
C LYS A 90 8.93 6.68 11.24
N CYS A 91 9.24 7.72 12.02
CA CYS A 91 8.28 8.77 12.40
C CYS A 91 8.66 10.08 11.70
N PRO A 92 8.00 10.46 10.59
CA PRO A 92 8.46 11.55 9.75
C PRO A 92 7.96 12.93 10.19
N TYR A 93 8.71 13.97 9.83
CA TYR A 93 8.17 15.31 9.72
C TYR A 93 7.37 15.44 8.41
N ILE A 94 6.08 15.79 8.52
CA ILE A 94 5.18 15.83 7.36
C ILE A 94 5.20 17.21 6.71
N ARG A 95 5.57 17.25 5.43
CA ARG A 95 5.43 18.41 4.54
C ARG A 95 4.46 18.08 3.41
N TYR A 96 3.75 19.08 2.91
CA TYR A 96 2.81 18.92 1.81
C TYR A 96 2.86 20.13 0.87
N GLN A 97 2.47 19.92 -0.38
CA GLN A 97 2.36 20.98 -1.37
C GLN A 97 1.27 21.99 -0.98
N ASN A 98 1.65 23.25 -0.78
CA ASN A 98 0.76 24.29 -0.26
C ASN A 98 -0.42 24.62 -1.19
N SER A 99 -0.25 24.49 -2.51
CA SER A 99 -1.30 24.74 -3.50
C SER A 99 -2.36 23.63 -3.56
N SER A 100 -2.15 22.48 -2.91
CA SER A 100 -3.11 21.37 -2.91
C SER A 100 -3.83 21.23 -1.57
N GLY A 101 -5.13 21.55 -1.59
CA GLY A 101 -6.03 21.27 -0.47
C GLY A 101 -6.16 19.77 -0.17
N MET A 102 -6.07 18.93 -1.20
CA MET A 102 -6.06 17.47 -1.04
C MET A 102 -4.81 16.98 -0.30
N ALA A 103 -3.63 17.45 -0.69
CA ALA A 103 -2.37 17.11 -0.03
C ALA A 103 -2.39 17.54 1.45
N LYS A 104 -2.89 18.75 1.73
CA LYS A 104 -3.08 19.26 3.09
C LYS A 104 -3.98 18.32 3.92
N ARG A 105 -5.14 17.95 3.39
CA ARG A 105 -6.11 17.11 4.12
C ARG A 105 -5.57 15.71 4.41
N LEU A 106 -4.81 15.12 3.48
CA LEU A 106 -4.10 13.86 3.72
C LEU A 106 -3.02 14.01 4.80
N ALA A 107 -2.24 15.09 4.74
CA ALA A 107 -1.22 15.37 5.76
C ALA A 107 -1.81 15.52 7.16
N GLU A 108 -2.92 16.24 7.30
CA GLU A 108 -3.66 16.38 8.56
C GLU A 108 -4.16 15.02 9.06
N LYS A 109 -4.73 14.20 8.17
CA LYS A 109 -5.21 12.87 8.54
C LYS A 109 -4.11 11.95 9.05
N ILE A 110 -2.93 11.96 8.40
CA ILE A 110 -1.79 11.17 8.84
C ILE A 110 -1.26 11.69 10.18
N ARG A 111 -1.22 13.02 10.39
CA ARG A 111 -0.84 13.61 11.69
C ARG A 111 -1.77 13.17 12.82
N GLU A 112 -3.08 13.12 12.57
CA GLU A 112 -4.05 12.59 13.55
C GLU A 112 -3.72 11.15 13.95
N VAL A 113 -3.42 10.29 12.97
CA VAL A 113 -3.07 8.88 13.22
C VAL A 113 -1.77 8.78 14.00
N LEU A 114 -0.72 9.50 13.59
CA LEU A 114 0.57 9.53 14.29
C LEU A 114 0.43 10.02 15.74
N SER A 115 -0.42 11.01 15.99
CA SER A 115 -0.67 11.52 17.34
C SER A 115 -1.42 10.51 18.20
N LYS A 116 -2.42 9.84 17.62
CA LYS A 116 -3.25 8.86 18.33
C LYS A 116 -2.47 7.59 18.67
N GLU A 117 -1.65 7.13 17.73
CA GLU A 117 -0.89 5.88 17.83
C GLU A 117 0.59 6.15 18.17
N SER A 118 0.87 7.21 18.92
CA SER A 118 2.23 7.72 19.20
C SER A 118 3.18 6.64 19.74
N ASN A 119 2.71 5.77 20.63
CA ASN A 119 3.49 4.66 21.17
C ASN A 119 4.00 3.70 20.08
N SER A 120 3.21 3.49 19.01
CA SER A 120 3.59 2.62 17.88
C SER A 120 4.69 3.23 17.01
N PHE A 121 5.00 4.52 17.20
CA PHE A 121 6.02 5.25 16.46
C PHE A 121 7.28 5.59 17.29
N GLU A 122 7.39 5.07 18.52
CA GLU A 122 8.56 5.23 19.38
C GLU A 122 9.72 4.34 18.94
N PHE A 123 10.33 4.70 17.80
CA PHE A 123 11.50 4.01 17.27
C PHE A 123 12.78 4.75 17.65
N ARG A 124 13.88 4.01 17.86
CA ARG A 124 15.22 4.60 17.86
C ARG A 124 15.55 5.04 16.43
N GLN A 125 15.52 6.35 16.18
CA GLN A 125 15.74 6.91 14.85
C GLN A 125 17.12 7.55 14.74
N GLU A 126 17.91 7.12 13.75
CA GLU A 126 19.24 7.69 13.46
C GLU A 126 19.16 9.02 12.70
N SER A 127 18.04 9.26 12.00
CA SER A 127 17.82 10.40 11.12
C SER A 127 16.39 10.92 11.27
N ASN A 128 16.17 12.21 11.04
CA ASN A 128 14.84 12.81 10.98
C ASN A 128 14.21 12.61 9.58
N PRO A 129 13.30 11.65 9.38
CA PRO A 129 12.75 11.39 8.05
C PRO A 129 11.71 12.45 7.67
N ILE A 130 11.51 12.69 6.37
CA ILE A 130 10.49 13.61 5.86
C ILE A 130 9.51 12.82 5.00
N LEU A 131 8.21 13.00 5.28
CA LEU A 131 7.14 12.57 4.39
C LEU A 131 6.68 13.79 3.61
N LEU A 132 6.95 13.80 2.30
CA LEU A 132 6.51 14.85 1.38
C LEU A 132 5.29 14.38 0.60
N ILE A 133 4.18 15.10 0.73
CA ILE A 133 2.94 14.82 -0.02
C ILE A 133 2.79 15.83 -1.16
N VAL A 134 2.76 15.32 -2.39
CA VAL A 134 2.67 16.12 -3.61
C VAL A 134 1.43 15.71 -4.39
N ASP A 135 0.84 16.69 -5.08
CA ASP A 135 -0.30 16.50 -5.95
C ASP A 135 0.16 16.42 -7.41
N ARG A 136 -0.27 15.39 -8.13
CA ARG A 136 0.12 15.16 -9.54
C ARG A 136 -0.24 16.33 -10.45
N ARG A 137 -1.23 17.15 -10.09
CA ARG A 137 -1.68 18.29 -10.90
C ARG A 137 -0.62 19.37 -11.13
N ASP A 138 0.41 19.43 -10.28
CA ASP A 138 1.53 20.37 -10.48
C ASP A 138 2.44 19.94 -11.65
N ASP A 139 2.42 18.65 -11.99
CA ASP A 139 3.19 18.06 -13.07
C ASP A 139 2.30 17.11 -13.90
N PRO A 140 1.42 17.69 -14.75
CA PRO A 140 0.56 16.92 -15.64
C PRO A 140 1.30 16.39 -16.87
N VAL A 141 2.54 16.84 -17.12
CA VAL A 141 3.30 16.51 -18.32
C VAL A 141 3.97 15.15 -18.19
N THR A 142 4.69 14.89 -17.08
CA THR A 142 5.41 13.63 -16.86
C THR A 142 4.60 12.36 -17.16
N PRO A 143 3.33 12.19 -16.72
CA PRO A 143 2.57 10.97 -17.04
C PRO A 143 2.15 10.85 -18.52
N LEU A 144 2.28 11.90 -19.32
CA LEU A 144 1.93 11.92 -20.75
C LEU A 144 3.15 11.76 -21.67
N LEU A 145 4.36 11.83 -21.13
CA LEU A 145 5.58 11.66 -21.90
C LEU A 145 5.83 10.18 -22.15
N ASN A 146 6.18 9.83 -23.39
CA ASN A 146 6.67 8.50 -23.73
C ASN A 146 7.93 8.20 -22.93
N GLN A 147 7.95 7.05 -22.26
CA GLN A 147 9.03 6.65 -21.38
C GLN A 147 10.01 5.72 -22.12
N TRP A 148 11.31 5.97 -21.96
CA TRP A 148 12.36 5.21 -22.63
C TRP A 148 13.09 4.22 -21.72
N THR A 149 12.83 4.25 -20.42
CA THR A 149 13.35 3.24 -19.48
C THR A 149 12.53 1.96 -19.57
N TYR A 150 13.18 0.79 -19.52
CA TYR A 150 12.55 -0.52 -19.76
C TYR A 150 11.23 -0.72 -19.00
N GLN A 151 11.23 -0.60 -17.66
CA GLN A 151 10.03 -0.79 -16.84
C GLN A 151 8.90 0.17 -17.22
N ALA A 152 9.21 1.44 -17.46
CA ALA A 152 8.22 2.45 -17.78
C ALA A 152 7.64 2.26 -19.19
N MET A 153 8.47 1.91 -20.17
CA MET A 153 8.04 1.59 -21.53
C MET A 153 7.14 0.34 -21.55
N VAL A 154 7.50 -0.71 -20.81
CA VAL A 154 6.67 -1.92 -20.69
C VAL A 154 5.34 -1.59 -20.03
N HIS A 155 5.33 -0.76 -18.98
CA HIS A 155 4.08 -0.30 -18.37
C HIS A 155 3.21 0.54 -19.32
N GLU A 156 3.83 1.41 -20.12
CA GLU A 156 3.13 2.26 -21.09
C GLU A 156 2.48 1.44 -22.23
N LEU A 157 3.23 0.48 -22.80
CA LEU A 157 2.77 -0.26 -23.97
C LEU A 157 1.92 -1.48 -23.62
N LEU A 158 2.21 -2.14 -22.49
CA LEU A 158 1.65 -3.45 -22.16
C LEU A 158 0.92 -3.47 -20.81
N THR A 159 1.00 -2.40 -20.02
CA THR A 159 0.43 -2.27 -18.68
C THR A 159 0.92 -3.37 -17.72
N ILE A 160 1.79 -3.00 -16.78
CA ILE A 160 2.19 -3.88 -15.68
C ILE A 160 1.11 -3.80 -14.59
N ASN A 161 0.52 -4.93 -14.23
CA ASN A 161 -0.45 -5.05 -13.14
C ASN A 161 0.02 -6.11 -12.15
N ASN A 162 0.26 -5.73 -10.88
CA ASN A 162 0.80 -6.61 -9.85
C ASN A 162 2.03 -7.42 -10.32
N ASN A 163 2.99 -6.73 -10.92
CA ASN A 163 4.22 -7.31 -11.48
C ASN A 163 3.98 -8.36 -12.59
N ARG A 164 2.80 -8.34 -13.23
CA ARG A 164 2.45 -9.22 -14.34
C ARG A 164 2.10 -8.42 -15.59
N VAL A 165 2.44 -9.00 -16.75
CA VAL A 165 2.09 -8.48 -18.07
C VAL A 165 1.31 -9.54 -18.83
N ASN A 166 0.17 -9.14 -19.40
CA ASN A 166 -0.65 -10.01 -20.22
C ASN A 166 -0.25 -9.84 -21.70
N LEU A 167 0.27 -10.91 -22.29
CA LEU A 167 0.67 -10.97 -23.70
C LEU A 167 -0.28 -11.82 -24.54
N SER A 168 -1.45 -12.20 -24.03
CA SER A 168 -2.41 -13.06 -24.74
C SER A 168 -2.90 -12.48 -26.07
N HIS A 169 -2.79 -11.17 -26.24
CA HIS A 169 -3.18 -10.40 -27.43
C HIS A 169 -2.11 -10.44 -28.53
N VAL A 170 -0.88 -10.85 -28.21
CA VAL A 170 0.27 -10.87 -29.13
C VAL A 170 0.18 -12.09 -30.04
N LYS A 171 0.14 -11.85 -31.35
CA LYS A 171 0.09 -12.93 -32.36
C LYS A 171 1.39 -13.73 -32.35
N GLY A 172 1.27 -15.06 -32.31
CA GLY A 172 2.43 -15.97 -32.36
C GLY A 172 3.13 -16.22 -31.02
N ILE A 173 2.58 -15.72 -29.91
CA ILE A 173 3.13 -15.96 -28.57
C ILE A 173 2.93 -17.42 -28.14
N SER A 174 3.95 -18.03 -27.53
CA SER A 174 3.82 -19.37 -26.92
C SER A 174 2.81 -19.34 -25.77
N LYS A 175 2.15 -20.48 -25.49
CA LYS A 175 1.19 -20.60 -24.38
C LYS A 175 1.81 -20.26 -23.03
N GLU A 176 3.10 -20.57 -22.85
CA GLU A 176 3.85 -20.31 -21.63
C GLU A 176 4.20 -18.83 -21.43
N LEU A 177 4.18 -18.02 -22.49
CA LEU A 177 4.50 -16.59 -22.44
C LEU A 177 3.26 -15.68 -22.45
N LYS A 178 2.05 -16.25 -22.30
CA LYS A 178 0.81 -15.46 -22.27
C LYS A 178 0.73 -14.54 -21.05
N GLU A 179 1.37 -14.92 -19.96
CA GLU A 179 1.50 -14.11 -18.77
C GLU A 179 2.96 -14.14 -18.32
N VAL A 180 3.58 -12.98 -18.20
CA VAL A 180 4.98 -12.83 -17.82
C VAL A 180 5.04 -12.10 -16.49
N VAL A 181 5.86 -12.61 -15.57
CA VAL A 181 6.15 -11.97 -14.28
C VAL A 181 7.40 -11.12 -14.44
N LEU A 182 7.32 -9.85 -14.03
CA LEU A 182 8.44 -8.90 -14.00
C LEU A 182 8.79 -8.58 -12.56
N SER A 183 9.88 -9.14 -12.05
CA SER A 183 10.31 -8.97 -10.66
C SER A 183 11.81 -8.73 -10.60
N ALA A 184 12.21 -7.56 -10.10
CA ALA A 184 13.63 -7.22 -9.90
C ALA A 184 14.33 -8.18 -8.92
N GLU A 185 13.57 -8.81 -8.00
CA GLU A 185 14.15 -9.75 -7.05
C GLU A 185 14.48 -11.12 -7.66
N HIS A 186 13.80 -11.49 -8.75
CA HIS A 186 13.90 -12.84 -9.33
C HIS A 186 14.48 -12.84 -10.76
N ASP A 187 14.73 -11.65 -11.33
CA ASP A 187 15.23 -11.48 -12.69
C ASP A 187 16.40 -10.49 -12.71
N ASP A 188 17.63 -11.05 -12.77
CA ASP A 188 18.87 -10.28 -12.82
C ASP A 188 18.96 -9.38 -14.06
N PHE A 189 18.37 -9.80 -15.18
CA PHE A 189 18.35 -9.02 -16.41
C PHE A 189 17.42 -7.82 -16.27
N TYR A 190 16.28 -8.00 -15.62
CA TYR A 190 15.32 -6.90 -15.35
C TYR A 190 15.87 -5.87 -14.35
N THR A 191 16.77 -6.28 -13.45
CA THR A 191 17.40 -5.41 -12.44
C THR A 191 18.58 -4.60 -12.98
N SER A 192 19.24 -5.09 -14.02
CA SER A 192 20.46 -4.50 -14.62
C SER A 192 20.15 -3.31 -15.53
#